data_AF-A0A6N2DPA5-F1
#
_entry.id   AF-A0A6N2DPA5-F1
#
_cell.length_a   1.000
_cell.length_b   1.000
_cell.length_c   1.000
_cell.angle_alpha   90.00
_cell.angle_beta   90.00
_cell.angle_gamma   90.00
#
_symmetry.space_group_name_H-M   'P 1'
#
loop_
_entity.id
_entity.type
_entity.pdbx_description
1 polymer ?
#
loop_
_entity_poly.entity_id
_entity_poly.type
_entity_poly.pdbx_seq_one_letter_code
_entity_poly.pdbx_strand_id
1 'polypeptide(L)'
;MTSRGRTRRSRTDRSDMPKDFSHTEVDDQVLLSDAGTARCRWIVSRRRFGQFVICGERVRPGSSYCDDHHTRVWRPTHDGRRKAT
;
A
#
# COMPACT_ATOMS: atom_id res chain seq x y z
N MET A 1 29.51 57.23 18.95
CA MET A 1 29.07 58.16 17.88
C MET A 1 29.83 57.74 16.62
N THR A 2 29.28 57.31 15.48
CA THR A 2 27.98 57.45 14.82
C THR A 2 27.74 56.27 13.87
N SER A 3 26.49 55.88 13.77
CA SER A 3 25.88 54.83 12.94
C SER A 3 26.06 55.05 11.43
N ARG A 4 26.19 53.97 10.64
CA ARG A 4 25.66 53.91 9.26
C ARG A 4 25.13 52.52 8.95
N GLY A 5 23.82 52.44 8.77
CA GLY A 5 23.11 51.23 8.43
C GLY A 5 23.38 50.74 7.01
N ARG A 6 23.17 49.44 6.82
CA ARG A 6 22.87 48.85 5.52
C ARG A 6 21.81 47.78 5.72
N THR A 7 20.58 48.15 5.43
CA THR A 7 19.43 47.27 5.25
C THR A 7 19.74 46.31 4.11
N ARG A 8 19.92 45.01 4.38
CA ARG A 8 19.88 43.98 3.34
C ARG A 8 18.78 42.98 3.67
N ARG A 9 17.85 42.93 2.72
CA ARG A 9 16.59 42.20 2.72
C ARG A 9 16.83 40.69 2.77
N SER A 10 15.87 40.03 3.40
CA SER A 10 15.32 38.73 3.01
C SER A 10 16.29 37.57 2.84
N ARG A 11 16.36 36.72 3.87
CA ARG A 11 16.20 35.29 3.65
C ARG A 11 15.41 34.73 4.82
N THR A 12 14.10 34.66 4.64
CA THR A 12 13.30 33.65 5.33
C THR A 12 13.90 32.31 4.93
N ASP A 13 14.79 31.78 5.77
CA ASP A 13 15.13 30.36 5.79
C ASP A 13 13.93 29.64 6.43
N ARG A 14 12.81 29.71 5.69
CA ARG A 14 11.65 28.89 5.89
C ARG A 14 11.94 27.61 5.13
N SER A 15 11.71 26.50 5.80
CA SER A 15 11.71 25.14 5.26
C SER A 15 13.00 24.35 5.45
N ASP A 16 13.44 24.24 6.71
CA ASP A 16 13.74 22.91 7.25
C ASP A 16 12.39 22.16 7.33
N MET A 17 11.95 21.66 6.17
CA MET A 17 10.82 20.75 6.09
C MET A 17 11.36 19.42 6.59
N PRO A 18 10.91 18.92 7.75
CA PRO A 18 11.34 17.60 8.17
C PRO A 18 10.95 16.62 7.07
N LYS A 19 11.94 15.94 6.50
CA LYS A 19 11.74 14.78 5.63
C LYS A 19 11.32 13.60 6.50
N ASP A 20 10.22 13.75 7.23
CA ASP A 20 9.43 12.62 7.68
C ASP A 20 8.58 12.14 6.50
N PHE A 21 9.27 11.74 5.42
CA PHE A 21 8.76 10.73 4.50
C PHE A 21 9.05 9.34 5.07
N SER A 22 8.90 9.20 6.38
CA SER A 22 8.50 7.93 6.94
C SER A 22 7.00 7.87 6.75
N HIS A 23 6.58 7.63 5.49
CA HIS A 23 5.33 6.94 5.19
C HIS A 23 5.51 5.52 5.72
N THR A 24 5.54 5.44 7.04
CA THR A 24 5.45 4.21 7.80
C THR A 24 4.05 3.70 7.51
N GLU A 25 3.96 2.39 7.26
CA GLU A 25 2.70 1.66 7.06
C GLU A 25 2.17 1.68 5.61
N VAL A 26 2.94 1.08 4.69
CA VAL A 26 2.35 0.23 3.64
C VAL A 26 1.69 -0.97 4.31
N ASP A 27 0.60 -0.71 5.03
CA ASP A 27 -0.44 -1.71 5.18
C ASP A 27 -1.30 -1.52 3.92
N ASP A 28 -0.87 -2.09 2.78
CA ASP A 28 -1.56 -1.97 1.48
C ASP A 28 -2.98 -2.61 1.49
N GLN A 29 -3.53 -2.89 2.66
CA GLN A 29 -4.88 -3.38 2.85
C GLN A 29 -5.90 -2.27 2.55
N VAL A 30 -6.47 -2.30 1.35
CA VAL A 30 -7.48 -1.33 0.91
C VAL A 30 -8.88 -1.92 1.00
N LEU A 31 -9.88 -1.06 1.15
CA LEU A 31 -11.26 -1.49 0.98
C LEU A 31 -11.51 -1.85 -0.49
N LEU A 32 -12.27 -2.93 -0.72
CA LEU A 32 -12.62 -3.37 -2.07
C LEU A 32 -13.30 -2.27 -2.89
N SER A 33 -14.09 -1.41 -2.24
CA SER A 33 -14.79 -0.29 -2.87
C SER A 33 -13.86 0.83 -3.37
N ASP A 34 -12.71 1.02 -2.73
CA ASP A 34 -11.73 2.07 -3.07
C ASP A 34 -10.59 1.55 -3.95
N ALA A 35 -10.55 0.24 -4.19
CA ALA A 35 -9.48 -0.42 -4.92
C ALA A 35 -9.57 -0.16 -6.42
N GLY A 36 -8.51 0.46 -6.98
CA GLY A 36 -8.31 0.56 -8.42
C GLY A 36 -8.14 -0.81 -9.11
N THR A 37 -8.30 -0.85 -10.43
CA THR A 37 -8.27 -2.11 -11.21
C THR A 37 -6.94 -2.85 -11.20
N ALA A 38 -5.84 -2.16 -10.86
CA ALA A 38 -4.49 -2.72 -10.78
C ALA A 38 -4.12 -3.28 -9.40
N ARG A 39 -5.11 -3.49 -8.51
CA ARG A 39 -4.91 -3.89 -7.11
C ARG A 39 -5.41 -5.32 -6.87
N CYS A 40 -4.67 -6.07 -6.06
CA CYS A 40 -4.91 -7.47 -5.75
C CYS A 40 -6.23 -7.61 -4.98
N ARG A 41 -7.15 -8.40 -5.53
CA ARG A 41 -8.51 -8.60 -4.99
C ARG A 41 -8.61 -9.72 -3.94
N TRP A 42 -7.48 -10.17 -3.39
CA TRP A 42 -7.50 -11.20 -2.35
C TRP A 42 -8.13 -10.64 -1.07
N ILE A 43 -9.23 -11.25 -0.61
CA ILE A 43 -9.94 -10.79 0.60
C ILE A 43 -9.14 -11.22 1.83
N VAL A 44 -8.59 -10.25 2.56
CA VAL A 44 -7.83 -10.48 3.80
C VAL A 44 -8.78 -10.49 4.99
N SER A 45 -9.78 -9.61 4.99
CA SER A 45 -10.73 -9.50 6.10
C SER A 45 -12.12 -9.08 5.64
N ARG A 46 -13.13 -9.56 6.36
CA ARG A 46 -14.52 -9.15 6.21
C ARG A 46 -14.90 -8.26 7.39
N ARG A 47 -15.14 -6.98 7.13
CA ARG A 47 -15.66 -6.03 8.13
C ARG A 47 -17.19 -6.09 8.18
N ARG A 48 -17.77 -5.44 9.18
CA ARG A 48 -19.24 -5.33 9.32
C ARG A 48 -19.83 -4.57 8.14
N PHE A 49 -21.11 -4.82 7.85
CA PHE A 49 -21.87 -4.16 6.78
C PHE A 49 -21.37 -4.45 5.35
N GLY A 50 -20.82 -5.64 5.09
CA GLY A 50 -20.42 -6.04 3.74
C GLY A 50 -19.17 -5.35 3.19
N GLN A 51 -18.40 -4.70 4.07
CA GLN A 51 -17.11 -4.11 3.71
C GLN A 51 -16.03 -5.18 3.67
N PHE A 52 -15.34 -5.30 2.54
CA PHE A 52 -14.23 -6.22 2.35
C PHE A 52 -12.92 -5.47 2.33
N VAL A 53 -11.96 -5.94 3.12
CA VAL A 53 -10.58 -5.50 3.06
C VAL A 53 -9.84 -6.48 2.15
N ILE A 54 -9.18 -5.95 1.13
CA ILE A 54 -8.39 -6.72 0.19
C ILE A 54 -6.90 -6.45 0.36
N CYS A 55 -6.07 -7.38 -0.09
CA CYS A 55 -4.62 -7.30 -0.02
C CYS A 55 -4.05 -6.02 -0.63
N GLY A 56 -4.64 -5.53 -1.72
CA GLY A 56 -4.31 -4.23 -2.32
C GLY A 56 -2.89 -4.10 -2.89
N GLU A 57 -2.07 -5.15 -2.87
CA GLU A 57 -0.81 -5.16 -3.62
C GLU A 57 -1.03 -5.04 -5.13
N ARG A 58 0.03 -4.73 -5.89
CA ARG A 58 -0.07 -4.65 -7.35
C ARG A 58 -0.39 -6.01 -7.97
N VAL A 59 -1.35 -6.06 -8.89
CA VAL A 59 -1.67 -7.29 -9.63
C VAL A 59 -0.57 -7.67 -10.62
N ARG A 60 -0.37 -8.97 -10.79
CA ARG A 60 0.41 -9.53 -11.89
C ARG A 60 -0.35 -9.33 -13.21
N PRO A 61 0.32 -9.01 -14.33
CA PRO A 61 -0.30 -8.98 -15.64
C PRO A 61 -1.02 -10.31 -15.96
N GLY A 62 -2.29 -10.22 -16.38
CA GLY A 62 -3.11 -11.40 -16.70
C GLY A 62 -3.72 -12.12 -15.49
N SER A 63 -3.59 -11.56 -14.28
CA SER A 63 -4.20 -12.10 -13.05
C SER A 63 -5.02 -11.03 -12.32
N SER A 64 -6.00 -11.47 -11.52
CA SER A 64 -6.72 -10.59 -10.57
C SER A 64 -6.00 -10.45 -9.22
N TYR A 65 -4.83 -11.09 -9.09
CA TYR A 65 -4.08 -11.22 -7.84
C TYR A 65 -2.61 -10.83 -8.02
N CYS A 66 -1.94 -10.49 -6.91
CA CYS A 66 -0.48 -10.40 -6.86
C CYS A 66 0.15 -11.79 -7.00
N ASP A 67 1.47 -11.85 -7.17
CA ASP A 67 2.19 -13.11 -7.44
C ASP A 67 2.01 -14.16 -6.34
N ASP A 68 2.01 -13.73 -5.07
CA ASP A 68 1.81 -14.65 -3.93
C ASP A 68 0.41 -15.27 -3.94
N HIS A 69 -0.64 -14.44 -4.02
CA HIS A 69 -2.02 -14.90 -4.03
C HIS A 69 -2.39 -15.66 -5.31
N HIS A 70 -1.82 -15.29 -6.46
CA HIS A 70 -1.94 -16.08 -7.68
C HIS A 70 -1.30 -17.47 -7.50
N THR A 71 -0.12 -17.54 -6.90
CA THR A 71 0.50 -18.84 -6.62
C THR A 71 -0.35 -19.68 -5.67
N ARG A 72 -1.01 -19.08 -4.68
CA ARG A 72 -1.89 -19.83 -3.76
C ARG A 72 -3.14 -20.42 -4.43
N VAL A 73 -3.77 -19.68 -5.35
CA VAL A 73 -5.00 -20.15 -6.02
C VAL A 73 -4.70 -21.15 -7.13
N TRP A 74 -3.61 -20.94 -7.87
CA TRP A 74 -3.24 -21.79 -9.00
C TRP A 74 -2.19 -22.84 -8.63
N ARG A 75 -1.72 -22.87 -7.37
CA ARG A 75 -0.88 -23.97 -6.89
C ARG A 75 -1.68 -25.25 -7.06
N PRO A 76 -1.17 -26.24 -7.80
CA PRO A 76 -1.80 -27.54 -7.83
C PRO A 76 -1.83 -28.07 -6.40
N THR A 77 -3.03 -28.25 -5.86
CA THR A 77 -3.25 -29.02 -4.63
C THR A 77 -2.93 -30.47 -4.97
N HIS A 78 -1.65 -30.81 -5.01
CA HIS A 78 -1.16 -32.18 -5.05
C HIS A 78 -1.34 -32.85 -3.69
N ASP A 79 -2.49 -32.64 -3.03
CA ASP A 79 -2.96 -33.53 -1.99
C ASP A 79 -3.60 -34.72 -2.70
N GLY A 80 -2.73 -35.63 -3.14
CA GLY A 80 -3.05 -37.03 -3.37
C GLY A 80 -3.47 -37.69 -2.06
N ARG A 81 -4.47 -37.13 -1.36
CA ARG A 81 -5.15 -37.78 -0.25
C ARG A 81 -5.98 -38.90 -0.86
N ARG A 82 -5.30 -40.00 -1.12
CA ARG A 82 -5.88 -41.33 -1.29
C ARG A 82 -6.87 -41.50 -0.14
N LYS A 83 -8.16 -41.34 -0.43
CA LYS A 83 -9.20 -41.97 0.38
C LYS A 83 -9.07 -43.46 0.09
N ALA A 84 -8.17 -44.12 0.82
CA ALA A 84 -8.20 -45.55 1.01
C ALA A 84 -9.03 -45.78 2.28
N THR A 85 -10.30 -46.11 2.07
CA THR A 85 -11.16 -46.84 3.01
C THR A 85 -12.06 -47.71 2.17
#